data_AF-A0A1M3M0G9-F1
#
_entry.id   AF-A0A1M3M0G9-F1
#
_cell.length_a   1.000
_cell.length_b   1.000
_cell.length_c   1.000
_cell.angle_alpha   90.00
_cell.angle_beta   90.00
_cell.angle_gamma   90.00
#
_symmetry.space_group_name_H-M   'P 1'
#
loop_
_entity.id
_entity.type
_entity.pdbx_description
1 polymer ?
#
loop_
_entity_poly.entity_id
_entity_poly.type
_entity_poly.pdbx_seq_one_letter_code
_entity_poly.pdbx_strand_id
1 'polypeptide(L)'
;MSAFGYLLLLPSDLASSEIAAAAAALAADISESRIQLDVVAHGDDPRDSTLANRTLEELGRLPRKIIADARLDNPATVQEFYNDHIAPALIQGQSVVLLVRASVTGALRNLIDPNPADTTLGRPELFRFDRELQPIRFRP
;
A
#
# COMPACT_ATOMS: atom_id res chain seq x y z
N MET A 1 -16.45 12.57 5.07
CA MET A 1 -15.34 11.62 5.36
C MET A 1 -15.88 10.22 5.14
N SER A 2 -15.09 9.32 4.55
CA SER A 2 -15.47 7.92 4.29
C SER A 2 -15.82 7.22 5.61
N ALA A 3 -16.75 6.26 5.56
CA ALA A 3 -17.04 5.37 6.69
C ALA A 3 -15.98 4.26 6.84
N PHE A 4 -15.13 4.06 5.83
CA PHE A 4 -14.17 2.98 5.71
C PHE A 4 -12.76 3.49 5.44
N GLY A 5 -11.77 2.79 6.00
CA GLY A 5 -10.37 2.91 5.61
C GLY A 5 -10.08 1.97 4.44
N TYR A 6 -9.19 2.39 3.56
CA TYR A 6 -8.76 1.57 2.42
C TYR A 6 -7.25 1.37 2.49
N LEU A 7 -6.79 0.16 2.20
CA LEU A 7 -5.37 -0.15 2.09
C LEU A 7 -5.11 -0.78 0.74
N LEU A 8 -4.31 -0.13 -0.08
CA LEU A 8 -3.83 -0.68 -1.34
C LEU A 8 -2.39 -1.13 -1.15
N LEU A 9 -2.14 -2.44 -1.27
CA LEU A 9 -0.80 -3.02 -1.27
C LEU A 9 -0.29 -3.13 -2.70
N LEU A 10 0.85 -2.49 -2.96
CA LEU A 10 1.51 -2.46 -4.27
C LEU A 10 2.91 -3.08 -4.14
N PRO A 11 3.18 -4.22 -4.78
CA PRO A 11 4.51 -4.82 -4.74
C PRO A 11 5.54 -3.96 -5.51
N SER A 12 6.72 -3.74 -4.93
CA SER A 12 7.78 -2.89 -5.50
C SER A 12 9.04 -3.64 -5.98
N ASP A 13 8.99 -4.97 -6.14
CA ASP A 13 10.14 -5.74 -6.63
C ASP A 13 10.41 -5.46 -8.11
N LEU A 14 11.18 -4.42 -8.36
CA LEU A 14 11.48 -3.92 -9.69
C LEU A 14 12.98 -3.76 -9.89
N ALA A 15 13.44 -4.04 -11.12
CA ALA A 15 14.75 -3.62 -11.55
C ALA A 15 14.74 -2.10 -11.81
N SER A 16 15.88 -1.42 -11.59
CA SER A 16 15.97 0.05 -11.73
C SER A 16 15.57 0.57 -13.12
N SER A 17 15.72 -0.24 -14.17
CA SER A 17 15.33 0.08 -15.55
C SER A 17 13.81 0.11 -15.78
N GLU A 18 13.02 -0.42 -14.86
CA GLU A 18 11.57 -0.62 -15.02
C GLU A 18 10.73 0.38 -14.22
N ILE A 19 11.37 1.25 -13.42
CA ILE A 19 10.70 2.17 -12.49
C ILE A 19 9.68 3.07 -13.19
N ALA A 20 9.98 3.59 -14.38
CA ALA A 20 9.05 4.48 -15.09
C ALA A 20 7.78 3.75 -15.55
N ALA A 21 7.92 2.55 -16.13
CA ALA A 21 6.78 1.75 -16.57
C ALA A 21 5.94 1.28 -15.36
N ALA A 22 6.61 0.88 -14.28
CA ALA A 22 5.94 0.50 -13.05
C ALA A 22 5.20 1.68 -12.41
N ALA A 23 5.81 2.87 -12.37
CA ALA A 23 5.18 4.05 -11.81
C ALA A 23 3.85 4.39 -12.51
N ALA A 24 3.84 4.30 -13.84
CA ALA A 24 2.63 4.51 -14.65
C ALA A 24 1.57 3.43 -14.40
N ALA A 25 1.96 2.15 -14.28
CA ALA A 25 1.05 1.06 -13.94
C ALA A 25 0.41 1.27 -12.55
N LEU A 26 1.22 1.60 -11.54
CA LEU A 26 0.73 1.87 -10.18
C LEU A 26 -0.18 3.09 -10.12
N ALA A 27 0.11 4.13 -10.91
CA ALA A 27 -0.76 5.30 -11.02
C ALA A 27 -2.12 4.93 -11.64
N ALA A 28 -2.13 4.04 -12.64
CA ALA A 28 -3.37 3.49 -13.19
C ALA A 28 -4.13 2.67 -12.13
N ASP A 29 -3.47 1.77 -11.41
CA ASP A 29 -4.09 0.93 -10.37
C ASP A 29 -4.73 1.76 -9.24
N ILE A 30 -4.04 2.81 -8.77
CA ILE A 30 -4.56 3.75 -7.76
C ILE A 30 -5.77 4.50 -8.32
N SER A 31 -5.71 4.93 -9.58
CA SER A 31 -6.81 5.64 -10.25
C SER A 31 -8.04 4.74 -10.44
N GLU A 32 -7.84 3.49 -10.85
CA GLU A 32 -8.88 2.48 -11.04
C GLU A 32 -9.53 2.05 -9.72
N SER A 33 -8.77 2.05 -8.62
CA SER A 33 -9.27 1.77 -7.28
C SER A 33 -10.31 2.79 -6.79
N ARG A 34 -10.38 3.97 -7.41
CA ARG A 34 -11.30 5.08 -7.07
C ARG A 34 -11.25 5.52 -5.60
N ILE A 35 -10.15 5.22 -4.91
CA ILE A 35 -9.92 5.66 -3.53
C ILE A 35 -9.33 7.07 -3.54
N GLN A 36 -9.58 7.82 -2.47
CA GLN A 36 -8.83 9.05 -2.22
C GLN A 36 -7.38 8.67 -1.89
N LEU A 37 -6.40 9.49 -2.23
CA LEU A 37 -5.01 9.23 -1.84
C LEU A 37 -4.68 10.08 -0.60
N ASP A 38 -4.77 9.49 0.60
CA ASP A 38 -4.48 10.24 1.84
C ASP A 38 -3.06 10.01 2.33
N VAL A 39 -2.62 8.75 2.36
CA VAL A 39 -1.29 8.35 2.83
C VAL A 39 -0.61 7.49 1.79
N VAL A 40 0.64 7.81 1.47
CA VAL A 40 1.54 6.91 0.76
C VAL A 40 2.66 6.53 1.72
N ALA A 41 2.95 5.23 1.84
CA ALA A 41 4.12 4.78 2.59
C ALA A 41 4.98 3.81 1.78
N HIS A 42 6.28 3.90 1.99
CA HIS A 42 7.29 3.12 1.29
C HIS A 42 8.49 2.84 2.20
N GLY A 43 9.31 1.84 1.83
CA GLY A 43 10.59 1.54 2.49
C GLY A 43 11.62 2.66 2.35
N ASP A 44 12.76 2.53 3.02
CA ASP A 44 13.85 3.52 2.95
C ASP A 44 14.79 3.28 1.75
N ASP A 45 14.53 2.24 0.94
CA ASP A 45 15.25 2.02 -0.31
C ASP A 45 15.05 3.21 -1.28
N PRO A 46 16.12 3.81 -1.81
CA PRO A 46 16.03 4.90 -2.77
C PRO A 46 15.16 4.57 -4.00
N ARG A 47 15.08 3.30 -4.39
CA ARG A 47 14.23 2.85 -5.50
C ARG A 47 12.76 2.98 -5.17
N ASP A 48 12.36 2.64 -3.95
CA ASP A 48 10.97 2.76 -3.51
C ASP A 48 10.56 4.23 -3.42
N SER A 49 11.44 5.10 -2.93
CA SER A 49 11.21 6.55 -2.95
C SER A 49 11.09 7.11 -4.38
N THR A 50 11.93 6.64 -5.30
CA THR A 50 11.90 7.07 -6.70
C THR A 50 10.61 6.60 -7.38
N LEU A 51 10.21 5.36 -7.16
CA LEU A 51 8.96 4.79 -7.66
C LEU A 51 7.77 5.55 -7.11
N ALA A 52 7.72 5.80 -5.80
CA ALA A 52 6.65 6.57 -5.16
C ALA A 52 6.51 7.96 -5.78
N ASN A 53 7.62 8.70 -5.88
CA ASN A 53 7.61 10.05 -6.47
C ASN A 53 7.15 10.04 -7.93
N ARG A 54 7.63 9.09 -8.73
CA ARG A 54 7.17 8.95 -10.13
C ARG A 54 5.70 8.60 -10.22
N THR A 55 5.18 7.70 -9.39
CA THR A 55 3.75 7.37 -9.35
C THR A 55 2.92 8.59 -8.99
N LEU A 56 3.38 9.42 -8.04
CA LEU A 56 2.69 10.67 -7.68
C LEU A 56 2.70 11.71 -8.81
N GLU A 57 3.83 11.81 -9.53
CA GLU A 57 3.94 12.64 -10.74
C GLU A 57 2.91 12.21 -11.80
N GLU A 58 2.83 10.91 -12.11
CA GLU A 58 1.88 10.35 -13.08
C GLU A 58 0.41 10.53 -12.65
N LEU A 59 0.13 10.39 -11.35
CA LEU A 59 -1.21 10.63 -10.81
C LEU A 59 -1.64 12.10 -10.88
N GLY A 60 -0.70 13.03 -10.96
CA GLY A 60 -0.96 14.47 -10.87
C GLY A 60 -1.66 14.88 -9.56
N ARG A 61 -1.47 14.09 -8.48
CA ARG A 61 -2.12 14.27 -7.18
C ARG A 61 -1.13 14.02 -6.06
N LEU A 62 -1.19 14.87 -5.04
CA LEU A 62 -0.36 14.71 -3.85
C LEU A 62 -1.17 14.08 -2.70
N PRO A 63 -0.60 13.10 -1.99
CA PRO A 63 -1.19 12.60 -0.75
C PRO A 63 -1.11 13.68 0.33
N ARG A 64 -1.90 13.52 1.39
CA ARG A 64 -1.80 14.37 2.59
C ARG A 64 -0.53 14.08 3.38
N LYS A 65 -0.04 12.84 3.32
CA LYS A 65 1.14 12.38 4.05
C LYS A 65 1.93 11.37 3.22
N ILE A 66 3.26 11.52 3.22
CA ILE A 66 4.20 10.52 2.72
C ILE A 66 4.99 10.00 3.92
N ILE A 67 5.15 8.69 4.02
CA ILE A 67 5.89 8.03 5.09
C ILE A 67 7.00 7.17 4.46
N ALA A 68 8.24 7.56 4.69
CA ALA A 68 9.41 6.71 4.43
C ALA A 68 9.78 6.05 5.76
N ASP A 69 9.78 4.72 5.82
CA ASP A 69 10.08 3.99 7.06
C ASP A 69 10.82 2.68 6.76
N ALA A 70 12.04 2.55 7.28
CA ALA A 70 12.88 1.37 7.09
C ALA A 70 12.26 0.06 7.62
N ARG A 71 11.24 0.14 8.49
CA ARG A 71 10.51 -1.05 8.95
C ARG A 71 9.70 -1.72 7.84
N LEU A 72 9.43 -1.01 6.74
CA LEU A 72 8.85 -1.56 5.52
C LEU A 72 9.86 -2.30 4.63
N ASP A 73 11.15 -2.35 5.00
CA ASP A 73 12.17 -3.13 4.30
C ASP A 73 12.40 -4.52 4.93
N ASN A 74 11.85 -4.75 6.14
CA ASN A 74 12.07 -5.97 6.90
C ASN A 74 10.74 -6.59 7.38
N PRO A 75 10.43 -7.84 6.97
CA PRO A 75 9.21 -8.55 7.40
C PRO A 75 9.05 -8.67 8.91
N ALA A 76 10.15 -8.71 9.68
CA ALA A 76 10.09 -8.83 11.14
C ALA A 76 9.56 -7.57 11.85
N THR A 77 9.71 -6.40 11.22
CA THR A 77 9.34 -5.10 11.80
C THR A 77 8.04 -4.54 11.25
N VAL A 78 7.47 -5.18 10.22
CA VAL A 78 6.31 -4.63 9.51
C VAL A 78 5.04 -4.58 10.36
N GLN A 79 4.92 -5.46 11.35
CA GLN A 79 3.80 -5.45 12.30
C GLN A 79 3.78 -4.17 13.15
N GLU A 80 4.94 -3.75 13.66
CA GLU A 80 5.08 -2.52 14.42
C GLU A 80 4.73 -1.31 13.55
N PHE A 81 5.27 -1.26 12.33
CA PHE A 81 4.92 -0.23 11.35
C PHE A 81 3.41 -0.16 11.09
N TYR A 82 2.77 -1.32 10.86
CA TYR A 82 1.34 -1.38 10.61
C TYR A 82 0.55 -0.79 11.79
N ASN A 83 0.89 -1.18 13.01
CA ASN A 83 0.20 -0.72 14.21
C ASN A 83 0.42 0.79 14.48
N ASP A 84 1.62 1.31 14.22
CA ASP A 84 1.97 2.70 14.52
C ASP A 84 1.43 3.70 13.48
N HIS A 85 1.31 3.27 12.22
CA HIS A 85 1.03 4.18 11.11
C HIS A 85 -0.20 3.83 10.31
N ILE A 86 -0.47 2.54 10.06
CA ILE A 86 -1.49 2.12 9.10
C ILE A 86 -2.83 1.93 9.80
N ALA A 87 -2.86 1.16 10.88
CA ALA A 87 -4.05 0.94 11.69
C ALA A 87 -4.74 2.26 12.12
N PRO A 88 -4.04 3.27 12.66
CA PRO A 88 -4.68 4.53 13.03
C PRO A 88 -5.26 5.29 11.84
N ALA A 89 -4.58 5.27 10.68
CA ALA A 89 -5.06 5.91 9.46
C ALA A 89 -6.35 5.24 8.95
N LEU A 90 -6.37 3.90 8.93
CA LEU A 90 -7.54 3.12 8.51
C LEU A 90 -8.75 3.36 9.44
N ILE A 91 -8.55 3.41 10.76
CA ILE A 91 -9.61 3.72 11.74
C ILE A 91 -10.21 5.12 11.49
N GLN A 92 -9.40 6.08 11.06
CA GLN A 92 -9.84 7.43 10.70
C GLN A 92 -10.56 7.50 9.33
N GLY A 93 -10.73 6.36 8.66
CA GLY A 93 -11.33 6.29 7.33
C GLY A 93 -10.43 6.85 6.23
N GLN A 94 -9.11 6.87 6.46
CA GLN A 94 -8.14 7.30 5.46
C GLN A 94 -7.81 6.16 4.50
N SER A 95 -7.42 6.55 3.29
CA SER A 95 -6.96 5.63 2.26
C SER A 95 -5.43 5.65 2.19
N VAL A 96 -4.84 4.48 2.41
CA VAL A 96 -3.41 4.24 2.51
C VAL A 96 -2.96 3.42 1.30
N VAL A 97 -1.88 3.86 0.66
CA VAL A 97 -1.17 3.10 -0.37
C VAL A 97 0.19 2.70 0.19
N LEU A 98 0.51 1.41 0.15
CA LEU A 98 1.81 0.86 0.55
C LEU A 98 2.57 0.37 -0.67
N LEU A 99 3.78 0.89 -0.86
CA LEU A 99 4.75 0.45 -1.86
C LEU A 99 5.81 -0.38 -1.14
N VAL A 100 5.77 -1.69 -1.29
CA VAL A 100 6.56 -2.63 -0.48
C VAL A 100 7.05 -3.82 -1.29
N ARG A 101 8.21 -4.38 -0.92
CA ARG A 101 8.79 -5.56 -1.57
C ARG A 101 7.99 -6.83 -1.26
N ALA A 102 8.04 -7.87 -2.10
CA ALA A 102 7.20 -9.08 -1.94
C ALA A 102 7.40 -9.79 -0.60
N SER A 103 8.62 -9.78 -0.05
CA SER A 103 8.89 -10.37 1.27
C SER A 103 8.06 -9.70 2.37
N VAL A 104 7.85 -8.39 2.26
CA VAL A 104 7.09 -7.57 3.21
C VAL A 104 5.60 -7.61 2.87
N THR A 105 5.25 -7.63 1.58
CA THR A 105 3.87 -7.84 1.11
C THR A 105 3.27 -9.12 1.69
N GLY A 106 4.01 -10.23 1.69
CA GLY A 106 3.54 -11.50 2.28
C GLY A 106 3.27 -11.39 3.78
N ALA A 107 4.16 -10.72 4.52
CA ALA A 107 3.98 -10.50 5.96
C ALA A 107 2.79 -9.59 6.28
N LEU A 108 2.60 -8.51 5.51
CA LEU A 108 1.43 -7.63 5.62
C LEU A 108 0.13 -8.37 5.33
N ARG A 109 0.11 -9.19 4.27
CA ARG A 109 -1.06 -10.01 3.92
C ARG A 109 -1.46 -10.93 5.07
N ASN A 110 -0.52 -11.68 5.63
CA ASN A 110 -0.80 -12.57 6.76
C ASN A 110 -1.32 -11.83 7.99
N LEU A 111 -0.86 -10.59 8.20
CA LEU A 111 -1.33 -9.74 9.29
C LEU A 111 -2.74 -9.19 9.06
N ILE A 112 -3.07 -8.85 7.81
CA ILE A 112 -4.35 -8.25 7.41
C ILE A 112 -5.45 -9.30 7.24
N ASP A 113 -5.16 -10.39 6.54
CA ASP A 113 -6.09 -11.49 6.28
C ASP A 113 -5.35 -12.84 6.38
N PRO A 114 -5.40 -13.52 7.54
CA PRO A 114 -4.71 -14.79 7.75
C PRO A 114 -5.30 -15.98 6.97
N ASN A 115 -6.40 -15.79 6.22
CA ASN A 115 -6.97 -16.79 5.32
C ASN A 115 -6.92 -16.28 3.86
N PRO A 116 -5.72 -16.19 3.24
CA PRO A 116 -5.60 -15.72 1.88
C PRO A 116 -6.30 -16.70 0.93
N ALA A 117 -7.31 -16.23 0.22
CA ALA A 117 -7.86 -16.95 -0.92
C ALA A 117 -6.89 -16.78 -2.09
N ASP A 118 -5.89 -17.66 -2.17
CA ASP A 118 -5.08 -17.96 -3.37
C ASP A 118 -4.80 -16.73 -4.28
N THR A 119 -4.22 -15.66 -3.72
CA THR A 119 -3.89 -14.47 -4.50
C THR A 119 -2.47 -14.56 -5.06
N THR A 120 -2.39 -14.53 -6.39
CA THR A 120 -1.15 -14.55 -7.16
C THR A 120 -0.18 -13.48 -6.65
N LEU A 121 1.03 -13.89 -6.26
CA LEU A 121 2.13 -13.00 -5.91
C LEU A 121 2.36 -12.02 -7.09
N GLY A 122 2.40 -10.72 -6.80
CA GLY A 122 2.75 -9.68 -7.79
C GLY A 122 1.61 -8.82 -8.34
N ARG A 123 0.36 -8.97 -7.86
CA ARG A 123 -0.74 -8.04 -8.23
C ARG A 123 -1.03 -7.01 -7.13
N PRO A 124 -1.48 -5.79 -7.49
CA PRO A 124 -2.09 -4.84 -6.57
C PRO A 124 -3.25 -5.48 -5.79
N GLU A 125 -3.34 -5.21 -4.49
CA GLU A 125 -4.43 -5.71 -3.65
C GLU A 125 -5.06 -4.60 -2.83
N LEU A 126 -6.36 -4.40 -3.04
CA LEU A 126 -7.17 -3.41 -2.30
C LEU A 126 -7.96 -4.10 -1.19
N PHE A 127 -7.67 -3.71 0.05
CA PHE A 127 -8.42 -4.08 1.24
C PHE A 127 -9.28 -2.91 1.70
N ARG A 128 -10.50 -3.21 2.15
CA ARG A 128 -11.39 -2.25 2.81
C ARG A 128 -11.55 -2.66 4.27
N PHE A 129 -11.47 -1.69 5.17
CA PHE A 129 -11.59 -1.90 6.60
C PHE A 129 -12.74 -1.06 7.17
N ASP A 130 -13.47 -1.64 8.13
CA ASP A 130 -14.29 -0.84 9.04
C ASP A 130 -13.43 -0.20 10.14
N ARG A 131 -14.09 0.49 11.07
CA ARG A 131 -13.42 1.16 12.19
C ARG A 131 -12.89 0.22 13.26
N GLU A 132 -13.27 -1.06 13.21
CA GLU A 132 -12.75 -2.12 14.08
C GLU A 132 -11.59 -2.87 13.40
N LEU A 133 -11.12 -2.38 12.24
CA LEU A 133 -10.08 -3.00 11.42
C LEU A 133 -10.42 -4.40 10.92
N GLN A 134 -11.70 -4.73 10.79
CA GLN A 134 -12.10 -5.98 10.15
C GLN A 134 -12.04 -5.81 8.63
N PRO A 135 -11.31 -6.69 7.91
CA PRO A 135 -11.24 -6.64 6.46
C PRO A 135 -12.60 -7.04 5.87
N ILE A 136 -13.21 -6.12 5.12
CA ILE A 136 -14.47 -6.37 4.45
C ILE A 136 -14.17 -6.93 3.05
N ARG A 137 -14.35 -8.24 2.91
CA ARG A 137 -14.14 -8.93 1.64
C ARG A 137 -15.19 -8.49 0.61
N PHE A 138 -14.75 -7.91 -0.50
CA PHE A 138 -15.59 -7.81 -1.69
C PHE A 138 -15.63 -9.19 -2.33
N ARG A 139 -16.76 -9.89 -2.21
CA ARG A 139 -17.05 -10.98 -3.14
C ARG A 139 -17.48 -10.34 -4.47
N PRO A 140 -16.95 -10.81 -5.62
CA PRO A 140 -17.47 -10.40 -6.92
C PRO A 140 -18.96 -10.74 -7.06
#